data_AF-A0A8T4KRG9-F1
#
_entry.id   AF-A0A8T4KRG9-F1
#
_cell.length_a   1.000
_cell.length_b   1.000
_cell.length_c   1.000
_cell.angle_alpha   90.00
_cell.angle_beta   90.00
_cell.angle_gamma   90.00
#
_symmetry.space_group_name_H-M   'P 1'
#
loop_
_entity.id
_entity.type
_entity.pdbx_description
1 polymer ?
#
loop_
_entity_poly.entity_id
_entity_poly.type
_entity_poly.pdbx_seq_one_letter_code
_entity_poly.pdbx_strand_id
1 'polypeptide(L)'
;MNESDDKKDNFSYKILNEDDKQVGISYKNKTIKFQLKVKRSFIVLKKLLEAYPDFINIHSLDNILHDPNRAHSDLRIANGFANFLIEKKDKKRVVHLKIDVEKLFRFFKSDDPDKFMTLSVPHLRKSLSYIDQDKIYEKFRGRCNITGIKVYNHLQGNYFFKHLLMASYDHRRPISKGGSNDLSNWQLVSKLANDEKNKICNICNGKKCEQCALAYPEKYNTIQPNNQKIDDIRVKN
;
A
#
# COMPACT_ATOMS: atom_id res chain seq x y z
N MET A 1 -32.56 20.24 -6.43
CA MET A 1 -31.28 20.00 -7.13
C MET A 1 -30.92 18.55 -6.89
N ASN A 2 -31.24 17.69 -7.86
CA ASN A 2 -30.99 16.25 -7.81
C ASN A 2 -29.59 15.98 -8.38
N GLU A 3 -28.62 15.74 -7.50
CA GLU A 3 -27.34 15.11 -7.85
C GLU A 3 -27.27 13.77 -7.12
N SER A 4 -27.75 12.67 -7.72
CA SER A 4 -27.43 11.34 -7.15
C SER A 4 -27.54 10.10 -8.06
N ASP A 5 -28.07 10.16 -9.28
CA ASP A 5 -28.33 8.91 -10.03
C ASP A 5 -27.25 8.47 -11.03
N ASP A 6 -26.29 9.32 -11.42
CA ASP A 6 -25.28 9.01 -12.46
C ASP A 6 -24.21 7.96 -12.07
N LYS A 7 -24.11 7.55 -10.79
CA LYS A 7 -23.01 6.67 -10.33
C LYS A 7 -23.27 5.18 -10.54
N LYS A 8 -24.51 4.75 -10.76
CA LYS A 8 -24.84 3.33 -10.97
C LYS A 8 -24.72 2.88 -12.42
N ASP A 9 -24.96 3.77 -13.39
CA ASP A 9 -25.08 3.37 -14.81
C ASP A 9 -23.78 2.89 -15.47
N ASN A 10 -22.64 3.03 -14.78
CA ASN A 10 -21.33 2.70 -15.33
C ASN A 10 -20.55 1.65 -14.53
N PHE A 11 -21.14 1.00 -13.54
CA PHE A 11 -20.49 -0.04 -12.72
C PHE A 11 -21.24 -1.36 -12.78
N SER A 12 -20.51 -2.44 -13.00
CA SER A 12 -21.01 -3.80 -12.77
C SER A 12 -19.88 -4.71 -12.31
N TYR A 13 -20.22 -5.87 -11.78
CA TYR A 13 -19.24 -6.92 -11.48
C TYR A 13 -19.85 -8.29 -11.76
N LYS A 14 -18.99 -9.26 -12.03
CA LYS A 14 -19.35 -10.66 -12.26
C LYS A 14 -18.38 -11.57 -11.52
N ILE A 15 -18.91 -12.50 -10.73
CA ILE A 15 -18.10 -13.61 -10.21
C ILE A 15 -17.80 -14.54 -11.39
N LEU A 16 -16.53 -14.68 -11.72
CA LEU A 16 -16.08 -15.49 -12.85
C LEU A 16 -15.91 -16.95 -12.43
N ASN A 17 -15.36 -17.17 -11.23
CA ASN A 17 -15.21 -18.48 -10.61
C ASN A 17 -15.07 -18.29 -9.09
N GLU A 18 -15.96 -18.87 -8.31
CA GLU A 18 -15.99 -18.69 -6.85
C GLU A 18 -14.91 -19.53 -6.14
N ASP A 19 -14.62 -20.74 -6.63
CA ASP A 19 -13.59 -21.63 -6.09
C ASP A 19 -12.19 -21.03 -6.28
N ASP A 20 -11.96 -20.48 -7.47
CA ASP A 20 -10.71 -19.80 -7.80
C ASP A 20 -10.65 -18.36 -7.32
N LYS A 21 -11.71 -17.85 -6.66
CA LYS A 21 -11.80 -16.49 -6.08
C LYS A 21 -11.57 -15.41 -7.15
N GLN A 22 -12.20 -15.61 -8.30
CA GLN A 22 -12.08 -14.78 -9.50
C GLN A 22 -13.30 -13.88 -9.68
N VAL A 23 -13.04 -12.59 -9.91
CA VAL A 23 -14.08 -11.58 -10.12
C VAL A 23 -13.68 -10.65 -11.27
N GLY A 24 -14.61 -10.39 -12.18
CA GLY A 24 -14.53 -9.31 -13.15
C GLY A 24 -15.24 -8.09 -12.59
N ILE A 25 -14.55 -6.96 -12.54
CA ILE A 25 -15.13 -5.66 -12.20
C ILE A 25 -15.17 -4.85 -13.50
N SER A 26 -16.29 -4.22 -13.79
CA SER A 26 -16.47 -3.39 -14.97
C SER A 26 -16.81 -1.95 -14.57
N TYR A 27 -16.10 -0.99 -15.14
CA TYR A 27 -16.32 0.44 -14.92
C TYR A 27 -16.02 1.26 -16.17
N LYS A 28 -16.95 2.12 -16.61
CA LYS A 28 -16.80 2.99 -17.80
C LYS A 28 -16.28 2.23 -19.04
N ASN A 29 -16.97 1.14 -19.41
CA ASN A 29 -16.65 0.27 -20.57
C ASN A 29 -15.29 -0.46 -20.50
N LYS A 30 -14.65 -0.50 -19.33
CA LYS A 30 -13.45 -1.31 -19.10
C LYS A 30 -13.76 -2.41 -18.11
N THR A 31 -13.15 -3.57 -18.29
CA THR A 31 -13.26 -4.69 -17.36
C THR A 31 -11.88 -5.10 -16.88
N ILE A 32 -11.74 -5.30 -15.58
CA ILE A 32 -10.51 -5.80 -14.96
C ILE A 32 -10.87 -7.05 -14.19
N LYS A 33 -10.16 -8.14 -14.49
CA LYS A 33 -10.30 -9.42 -13.82
C LYS A 33 -9.33 -9.49 -12.66
N PHE A 34 -9.80 -9.87 -11.47
CA PHE A 34 -8.98 -10.08 -10.29
C PHE A 34 -9.08 -11.53 -9.82
N GLN A 35 -7.96 -12.05 -9.33
CA GLN A 35 -7.92 -13.33 -8.62
C GLN A 35 -7.34 -13.11 -7.23
N LEU A 36 -8.10 -13.46 -6.19
CA LEU A 36 -7.68 -13.29 -4.80
C LEU A 36 -7.10 -14.59 -4.26
N LYS A 37 -6.04 -14.49 -3.45
CA LYS A 37 -5.38 -15.66 -2.85
C LYS A 37 -6.15 -16.23 -1.68
N VAL A 38 -6.88 -15.38 -0.97
CA VAL A 38 -7.50 -15.71 0.32
C VAL A 38 -9.02 -15.68 0.21
N LYS A 39 -9.69 -16.79 0.57
CA LYS A 39 -11.16 -16.94 0.48
C LYS A 39 -11.91 -15.86 1.26
N ARG A 40 -11.52 -15.59 2.52
CA ARG A 40 -12.18 -14.56 3.34
C ARG A 40 -12.04 -13.15 2.75
N SER A 41 -10.93 -12.84 2.09
CA SER A 41 -10.76 -11.55 1.40
C SER A 41 -11.66 -11.44 0.17
N PHE A 42 -11.83 -12.54 -0.57
CA PHE A 42 -12.78 -12.61 -1.68
C PHE A 42 -14.21 -12.35 -1.24
N ILE A 43 -14.63 -12.92 -0.11
CA ILE A 43 -15.96 -12.67 0.48
C ILE A 43 -16.14 -11.18 0.81
N VAL A 44 -15.14 -10.55 1.43
CA VAL A 44 -15.20 -9.11 1.74
C VAL A 44 -15.27 -8.27 0.46
N LEU A 45 -14.44 -8.56 -0.55
CA LEU A 45 -14.47 -7.85 -1.83
C LEU A 45 -15.84 -8.00 -2.52
N LYS A 46 -16.40 -9.22 -2.58
CA LYS A 46 -17.72 -9.49 -3.12
C LYS A 46 -18.78 -8.60 -2.45
N LYS A 47 -18.78 -8.54 -1.12
CA LYS A 47 -19.73 -7.72 -0.34
C LYS A 47 -19.53 -6.21 -0.57
N LEU A 48 -18.30 -5.75 -0.75
CA LEU A 48 -18.03 -4.36 -1.12
C LEU A 48 -18.52 -4.01 -2.53
N LEU A 49 -18.42 -4.95 -3.48
CA LEU A 49 -18.92 -4.76 -4.85
C LEU A 49 -20.45 -4.80 -4.90
N GLU A 50 -21.08 -5.70 -4.14
CA GLU A 50 -22.55 -5.76 -3.97
C GLU A 50 -23.12 -4.46 -3.42
N ALA A 51 -22.42 -3.84 -2.45
CA ALA A 51 -22.87 -2.63 -1.79
C ALA A 51 -22.44 -1.34 -2.49
N TYR A 52 -21.64 -1.40 -3.56
CA TYR A 52 -21.16 -0.19 -4.23
C TYR A 52 -22.33 0.65 -4.77
N PRO A 53 -22.33 1.99 -4.59
CA PRO A 53 -21.24 2.85 -4.11
C PRO A 53 -21.25 3.14 -2.60
N ASP A 54 -21.95 2.36 -1.80
CA ASP A 54 -22.16 2.63 -0.39
C ASP A 54 -21.07 2.02 0.52
N PHE A 55 -21.09 2.45 1.78
CA PHE A 55 -20.23 1.88 2.82
C PHE A 55 -20.93 0.70 3.49
N ILE A 56 -20.20 -0.38 3.73
CA ILE A 56 -20.66 -1.48 4.59
C ILE A 56 -20.01 -1.38 5.97
N ASN A 57 -20.76 -1.71 7.01
CA ASN A 57 -20.17 -2.00 8.32
C ASN A 57 -19.45 -3.35 8.22
N ILE A 58 -18.18 -3.45 8.61
CA ILE A 58 -17.44 -4.72 8.53
C ILE A 58 -18.09 -5.85 9.36
N HIS A 59 -18.76 -5.49 10.46
CA HIS A 59 -19.48 -6.42 11.34
C HIS A 59 -20.82 -6.89 10.76
N SER A 60 -21.31 -6.31 9.66
CA SER A 60 -22.45 -6.92 8.94
C SER A 60 -22.10 -8.28 8.35
N LEU A 61 -20.80 -8.64 8.33
CA LEU A 61 -20.29 -9.90 7.85
C LEU A 61 -20.06 -10.94 8.96
N ASP A 62 -20.36 -10.65 10.23
CA ASP A 62 -20.14 -11.58 11.35
C ASP A 62 -20.86 -12.92 11.16
N ASN A 63 -22.02 -12.92 10.49
CA ASN A 63 -22.79 -14.14 10.17
C ASN A 63 -22.17 -15.00 9.05
N ILE A 64 -21.21 -14.45 8.30
CA ILE A 64 -20.58 -15.09 7.12
C ILE A 64 -19.11 -15.41 7.42
N LEU A 65 -18.47 -14.58 8.22
CA LEU A 65 -17.05 -14.63 8.53
C LEU A 65 -16.87 -14.65 10.04
N HIS A 66 -16.14 -15.65 10.53
CA HIS A 66 -15.81 -15.77 11.95
C HIS A 66 -15.02 -14.56 12.49
N ASP A 67 -14.19 -13.93 11.65
CA ASP A 67 -13.43 -12.74 12.00
C ASP A 67 -13.38 -11.77 10.79
N PRO A 68 -14.38 -10.87 10.66
CA PRO A 68 -14.42 -9.91 9.56
C PRO A 68 -13.27 -8.91 9.58
N ASN A 69 -12.73 -8.57 10.76
CA ASN A 69 -11.60 -7.64 10.89
C ASN A 69 -10.32 -8.22 10.30
N ARG A 70 -10.07 -9.52 10.53
CA ARG A 70 -8.96 -10.24 9.90
C ARG A 70 -9.20 -10.42 8.40
N ALA A 71 -10.43 -10.72 7.97
CA ALA A 71 -10.76 -10.82 6.55
C ALA A 71 -10.54 -9.50 5.79
N HIS A 72 -10.94 -8.38 6.40
CA HIS A 72 -10.64 -7.04 5.93
C HIS A 72 -9.12 -6.79 5.86
N SER A 73 -8.39 -7.11 6.93
CA SER A 73 -6.93 -6.95 6.97
C SER A 73 -6.22 -7.73 5.87
N ASP A 74 -6.67 -8.94 5.57
CA ASP A 74 -6.12 -9.75 4.47
C ASP A 74 -6.48 -9.19 3.10
N LEU A 75 -7.69 -8.64 2.92
CA LEU A 75 -8.04 -7.98 1.67
C LEU A 75 -7.11 -6.78 1.44
N ARG A 76 -6.93 -5.97 2.49
CA ARG A 76 -6.10 -4.77 2.51
C ARG A 76 -4.63 -5.10 2.21
N ILE A 77 -4.05 -6.05 2.94
CA ILE A 77 -2.60 -6.34 2.94
C ILE A 77 -2.26 -7.48 1.98
N ALA A 78 -2.78 -8.69 2.24
CA ALA A 78 -2.35 -9.89 1.51
C ALA A 78 -2.77 -9.84 0.04
N ASN A 79 -3.95 -9.27 -0.24
CA ASN A 79 -4.46 -9.08 -1.59
C ASN A 79 -4.27 -7.64 -2.10
N GLY A 80 -3.56 -6.78 -1.37
CA GLY A 80 -3.10 -5.47 -1.85
C GLY A 80 -4.17 -4.42 -2.16
N PHE A 81 -5.38 -4.55 -1.61
CA PHE A 81 -6.44 -3.58 -1.82
C PHE A 81 -6.32 -2.32 -0.95
N ALA A 82 -5.29 -2.18 -0.11
CA ALA A 82 -5.13 -1.06 0.82
C ALA A 82 -5.37 0.33 0.21
N ASN A 83 -4.95 0.56 -1.03
CA ASN A 83 -5.12 1.86 -1.67
C ASN A 83 -6.47 2.06 -2.36
N PHE A 84 -7.27 1.00 -2.49
CA PHE A 84 -8.55 1.00 -3.17
C PHE A 84 -9.71 0.84 -2.19
N LEU A 85 -9.44 0.90 -0.89
CA LEU A 85 -10.43 0.88 0.17
C LEU A 85 -10.49 2.25 0.84
N ILE A 86 -11.72 2.72 1.07
CA ILE A 86 -12.02 3.92 1.84
C ILE A 86 -12.59 3.44 3.17
N GLU A 87 -11.94 3.83 4.27
CA GLU A 87 -12.36 3.49 5.61
C GLU A 87 -12.89 4.74 6.34
N LYS A 88 -14.03 4.62 7.02
CA LYS A 88 -14.49 5.61 8.00
C LYS A 88 -14.85 4.90 9.30
N LYS A 89 -14.57 5.53 10.43
CA LYS A 89 -14.98 5.04 11.74
C LYS A 89 -16.17 5.83 12.23
N ASP A 90 -17.17 5.13 12.74
CA ASP A 90 -18.29 5.78 13.41
C ASP A 90 -17.89 6.24 14.83
N LYS A 91 -18.84 6.82 15.57
CA LYS A 91 -18.63 7.27 16.96
C LYS A 91 -18.25 6.12 17.91
N LYS A 92 -18.61 4.88 17.57
CA LYS A 92 -18.30 3.66 18.33
C LYS A 92 -17.02 2.98 17.85
N ARG A 93 -16.23 3.63 16.97
CA ARG A 93 -15.00 3.11 16.35
C ARG A 93 -15.23 1.90 15.43
N VAL A 94 -16.47 1.63 15.03
CA VAL A 94 -16.81 0.59 14.08
C VAL A 94 -16.31 0.98 12.70
N VAL A 95 -15.64 0.05 12.03
CA VAL A 95 -15.05 0.28 10.71
C VAL A 95 -16.12 0.10 9.62
N HIS A 96 -16.33 1.17 8.86
CA HIS A 96 -17.12 1.15 7.64
C HIS A 96 -16.19 1.21 6.42
N LEU A 97 -16.44 0.33 5.46
CA LEU A 97 -15.59 0.10 4.29
C LEU A 97 -16.35 0.38 3.01
N LYS A 98 -15.66 0.99 2.04
CA LYS A 98 -16.12 1.15 0.67
C LYS A 98 -14.96 0.89 -0.29
N ILE A 99 -15.24 0.29 -1.44
CA ILE A 99 -14.26 0.19 -2.52
C ILE A 99 -14.25 1.44 -3.40
N ASP A 100 -13.06 1.95 -3.69
CA ASP A 100 -12.81 3.06 -4.62
C ASP A 100 -12.55 2.49 -6.02
N VAL A 101 -13.64 2.13 -6.71
CA VAL A 101 -13.59 1.57 -8.07
C VAL A 101 -12.95 2.55 -9.05
N GLU A 102 -13.24 3.84 -8.92
CA GLU A 102 -12.64 4.83 -9.81
C GLU A 102 -11.12 4.88 -9.68
N LYS A 103 -10.59 4.88 -8.45
CA LYS A 103 -9.14 4.82 -8.22
C LYS A 103 -8.54 3.49 -8.67
N LEU A 104 -9.25 2.38 -8.49
CA LEU A 104 -8.84 1.07 -9.00
C LEU A 104 -8.60 1.12 -10.51
N PHE A 105 -9.55 1.68 -11.27
CA PHE A 105 -9.48 1.79 -12.74
C PHE A 105 -8.54 2.88 -13.25
N ARG A 106 -8.25 3.91 -12.44
CA ARG A 106 -7.17 4.86 -12.75
C ARG A 106 -5.79 4.22 -12.61
N PHE A 107 -5.63 3.31 -11.65
CA PHE A 107 -4.36 2.64 -11.39
C PHE A 107 -4.08 1.51 -12.38
N PHE A 108 -5.08 0.68 -12.67
CA PHE A 108 -4.94 -0.44 -13.59
C PHE A 108 -5.34 -0.05 -15.00
N LYS A 109 -4.33 0.04 -15.87
CA LYS A 109 -4.50 0.04 -17.33
C LYS A 109 -4.10 -1.34 -17.83
N SER A 110 -5.05 -2.27 -17.90
CA SER A 110 -4.82 -3.52 -18.63
C SER A 110 -5.43 -3.36 -20.00
N ASP A 111 -4.60 -3.49 -21.03
CA ASP A 111 -5.05 -3.58 -22.42
C ASP A 111 -5.33 -5.05 -22.81
N ASP A 112 -4.97 -5.99 -21.93
CA ASP A 112 -5.27 -7.41 -22.05
C ASP A 112 -6.55 -7.74 -21.26
N PRO A 113 -7.66 -8.10 -21.94
CA PRO A 113 -8.94 -8.42 -21.30
C PRO A 113 -8.96 -9.78 -20.61
N ASP A 114 -7.97 -10.67 -20.86
CA ASP A 114 -7.94 -12.04 -20.35
C ASP A 114 -6.98 -12.24 -19.18
N LYS A 115 -6.13 -11.26 -18.90
CA LYS A 115 -5.21 -11.31 -17.77
C LYS A 115 -5.91 -11.08 -16.43
N PHE A 116 -5.79 -12.06 -15.54
CA PHE A 116 -6.15 -11.91 -14.13
C PHE A 116 -5.07 -11.11 -13.37
N MET A 117 -5.50 -10.04 -12.72
CA MET A 117 -4.68 -9.28 -11.79
C MET A 117 -4.65 -9.99 -10.45
N THR A 118 -3.47 -10.42 -10.04
CA THR A 118 -3.20 -10.83 -8.65
C THR A 118 -2.55 -9.67 -7.92
N LEU A 119 -3.35 -8.95 -7.13
CA LEU A 119 -2.93 -7.74 -6.44
C LEU A 119 -1.98 -7.97 -5.26
N SER A 120 -1.51 -9.21 -5.05
CA SER A 120 -0.63 -9.48 -3.93
C SER A 120 0.59 -8.56 -4.02
N VAL A 121 0.69 -7.63 -3.06
CA VAL A 121 1.82 -6.72 -2.89
C VAL A 121 3.18 -7.46 -2.97
N PRO A 122 3.31 -8.75 -2.55
CA PRO A 122 4.52 -9.52 -2.75
C PRO A 122 4.96 -9.75 -4.21
N HIS A 123 4.05 -9.82 -5.19
CA HIS A 123 4.46 -10.08 -6.59
C HIS A 123 4.92 -8.84 -7.33
N LEU A 124 4.40 -7.66 -6.97
CA LEU A 124 4.93 -6.42 -7.50
C LEU A 124 6.23 -6.02 -6.80
N ARG A 125 6.42 -6.37 -5.53
CA ARG A 125 7.63 -6.02 -4.78
C ARG A 125 8.74 -7.03 -5.06
N LYS A 126 9.71 -6.66 -5.89
CA LYS A 126 10.94 -7.44 -6.02
C LYS A 126 11.81 -7.23 -4.78
N SER A 127 12.37 -8.31 -4.23
CA SER A 127 13.49 -8.19 -3.29
C SER A 127 14.74 -7.74 -4.04
N LEU A 128 15.61 -6.99 -3.37
CA LEU A 128 16.93 -6.70 -3.91
C LEU A 128 17.82 -7.93 -3.82
N SER A 129 18.59 -8.18 -4.88
CA SER A 129 19.72 -9.11 -4.84
C SER A 129 20.78 -8.60 -3.85
N TYR A 130 21.64 -9.48 -3.33
CA TYR A 130 22.77 -9.06 -2.48
C TYR A 130 23.69 -8.06 -3.20
N ILE A 131 23.95 -8.28 -4.49
CA ILE A 131 24.75 -7.38 -5.33
C ILE A 131 24.13 -5.97 -5.38
N ASP A 132 22.80 -5.88 -5.51
CA ASP A 132 22.14 -4.59 -5.56
C ASP A 132 22.01 -3.92 -4.18
N GLN A 133 21.89 -4.71 -3.12
CA GLN A 133 21.98 -4.22 -1.75
C GLN A 133 23.34 -3.55 -1.51
N ASP A 134 24.44 -4.18 -1.92
CA ASP A 134 25.79 -3.61 -1.79
C ASP A 134 25.95 -2.32 -2.61
N LYS A 135 25.47 -2.29 -3.87
CA LYS A 135 25.47 -1.06 -4.69
C LYS A 135 24.73 0.09 -3.99
N ILE A 136 23.58 -0.20 -3.39
CA ILE A 136 22.81 0.80 -2.64
C ILE A 136 23.56 1.21 -1.37
N TYR A 137 24.13 0.25 -0.65
CA TYR A 137 24.90 0.52 0.56
C TYR A 137 26.07 1.47 0.30
N GLU A 138 26.86 1.19 -0.75
CA GLU A 138 27.97 2.02 -1.20
C GLU A 138 27.51 3.41 -1.66
N LYS A 139 26.43 3.48 -2.45
CA LYS A 139 25.83 4.73 -2.90
C LYS A 139 25.49 5.67 -1.74
N PHE A 140 25.01 5.13 -0.62
CA PHE A 140 24.68 5.90 0.58
C PHE A 140 25.80 5.90 1.63
N ARG A 141 26.98 5.36 1.32
CA ARG A 141 28.15 5.29 2.20
C ARG A 141 27.81 4.70 3.58
N GLY A 142 26.97 3.67 3.60
CA GLY A 142 26.50 3.02 4.82
C GLY A 142 25.72 3.93 5.77
N ARG A 143 25.06 4.99 5.26
CA ARG A 143 24.24 5.91 6.06
C ARG A 143 22.77 5.88 5.66
N CYS A 144 21.90 5.93 6.66
CA CYS A 144 20.47 6.07 6.45
C CYS A 144 20.17 7.36 5.67
N ASN A 145 19.51 7.25 4.53
CA ASN A 145 19.18 8.38 3.66
C ASN A 145 18.29 9.41 4.36
N ILE A 146 17.43 8.97 5.29
CA ILE A 146 16.49 9.82 6.03
C ILE A 146 17.20 10.54 7.17
N THR A 147 17.86 9.81 8.09
CA THR A 147 18.40 10.39 9.33
C THR A 147 19.89 10.75 9.26
N GLY A 148 20.64 10.23 8.29
CA GLY A 148 22.09 10.39 8.19
C GLY A 148 22.91 9.46 9.11
N ILE A 149 22.25 8.68 9.98
CA ILE A 149 22.89 7.77 10.93
C ILE A 149 23.57 6.63 10.19
N LYS A 150 24.76 6.23 10.66
CA LYS A 150 25.48 5.06 10.14
C LYS A 150 24.72 3.77 10.45
N VAL A 151 24.57 2.93 9.43
CA VAL A 151 23.89 1.63 9.51
C VAL A 151 24.82 0.52 9.02
N TYR A 152 24.48 -0.72 9.34
CA TYR A 152 25.30 -1.89 9.07
C TYR A 152 24.45 -3.03 8.50
N ASN A 153 24.96 -3.72 7.47
CA ASN A 153 24.32 -4.92 6.91
C ASN A 153 24.30 -6.08 7.90
N HIS A 154 25.36 -6.18 8.72
CA HIS A 154 25.51 -7.23 9.73
C HIS A 154 25.93 -6.60 11.05
N LEU A 155 25.16 -6.86 12.11
CA LEU A 155 25.47 -6.50 13.49
C LEU A 155 25.76 -7.78 14.27
N GLN A 156 26.95 -7.90 14.87
CA GLN A 156 27.31 -9.04 15.70
C GLN A 156 26.95 -8.77 17.18
N GLY A 157 25.97 -9.51 17.71
CA GLY A 157 25.56 -9.41 19.12
C GLY A 157 24.35 -8.51 19.39
N ASN A 158 24.12 -8.24 20.68
CA ASN A 158 22.94 -7.54 21.18
C ASN A 158 23.22 -6.06 21.43
N TYR A 159 23.17 -5.26 20.36
CA TYR A 159 23.36 -3.81 20.45
C TYR A 159 22.16 -3.11 21.09
N PHE A 160 22.45 -2.13 21.95
CA PHE A 160 21.50 -1.10 22.32
C PHE A 160 21.08 -0.32 21.07
N PHE A 161 19.78 -0.11 20.89
CA PHE A 161 19.19 0.42 19.64
C PHE A 161 19.57 -0.33 18.35
N LYS A 162 19.62 -1.68 18.40
CA LYS A 162 19.86 -2.52 17.21
C LYS A 162 19.09 -2.09 15.95
N HIS A 163 17.81 -1.74 16.05
CA HIS A 163 17.00 -1.32 14.89
C HIS A 163 17.42 0.04 14.30
N LEU A 164 18.06 0.90 15.09
CA LEU A 164 18.62 2.17 14.62
C LEU A 164 19.87 1.93 13.75
N LEU A 165 20.64 0.89 14.09
CA LEU A 165 21.92 0.57 13.46
C LEU A 165 21.79 -0.45 12.33
N MET A 166 20.70 -1.21 12.28
CA MET A 166 20.52 -2.26 11.26
C MET A 166 20.06 -1.65 9.93
N ALA A 167 20.79 -1.98 8.86
CA ALA A 167 20.43 -1.57 7.51
C ALA A 167 19.11 -2.21 7.06
N SER A 168 18.33 -1.44 6.32
CA SER A 168 17.11 -1.87 5.66
C SER A 168 17.02 -1.17 4.32
N TYR A 169 16.56 -1.90 3.32
CA TYR A 169 16.42 -1.40 1.96
C TYR A 169 14.94 -1.22 1.67
N ASP A 170 14.56 -0.01 1.29
CA ASP A 170 13.16 0.32 1.08
C ASP A 170 12.97 1.19 -0.16
N HIS A 171 11.77 1.15 -0.72
CA HIS A 171 11.41 2.01 -1.84
C HIS A 171 11.23 3.46 -1.37
N ARG A 172 11.86 4.41 -2.04
CA ARG A 172 11.65 5.86 -1.89
C ARG A 172 10.16 6.17 -2.01
N ARG A 173 9.57 5.82 -3.14
CA ARG A 173 8.12 5.84 -3.37
C ARG A 173 7.56 4.43 -3.24
N PRO A 174 6.58 4.17 -2.35
CA PRO A 174 5.94 2.87 -2.29
C PRO A 174 5.37 2.47 -3.65
N ILE A 175 5.53 1.20 -4.04
CA ILE A 175 5.00 0.65 -5.31
C ILE A 175 3.50 0.94 -5.42
N SER A 176 2.81 0.78 -4.31
CA SER A 176 1.38 1.00 -4.18
C SER A 176 0.96 2.47 -4.45
N LYS A 177 1.92 3.41 -4.45
CA LYS A 177 1.76 4.85 -4.73
C LYS A 177 2.50 5.29 -6.01
N GLY A 178 2.64 4.37 -6.96
CA GLY A 178 3.27 4.62 -8.26
C GLY A 178 4.79 4.65 -8.24
N GLY A 179 5.42 4.02 -7.24
CA GLY A 179 6.85 3.70 -7.27
C GLY A 179 7.17 2.49 -8.15
N SER A 180 8.43 2.35 -8.57
CA SER A 180 8.92 1.22 -9.37
C SER A 180 9.88 0.32 -8.59
N ASN A 181 10.26 -0.83 -9.16
CA ASN A 181 11.30 -1.70 -8.60
C ASN A 181 12.72 -1.31 -9.07
N ASP A 182 12.86 -0.26 -9.87
CA ASP A 182 14.16 0.16 -10.39
C ASP A 182 15.07 0.60 -9.25
N LEU A 183 16.37 0.33 -9.37
CA LEU A 183 17.37 0.69 -8.36
C LEU A 183 17.35 2.17 -7.97
N SER A 184 16.91 3.05 -8.88
CA SER A 184 16.74 4.48 -8.63
C SER A 184 15.69 4.79 -7.55
N ASN A 185 14.66 3.94 -7.42
CA ASN A 185 13.60 4.06 -6.42
C ASN A 185 13.96 3.38 -5.09
N TRP A 186 15.15 2.81 -4.92
CA TRP A 186 15.58 2.25 -3.64
C TRP A 186 16.41 3.25 -2.82
N GLN A 187 16.34 3.11 -1.50
CA GLN A 187 17.16 3.86 -0.55
C GLN A 187 17.61 2.97 0.62
N LEU A 188 18.79 3.28 1.15
CA LEU A 188 19.29 2.72 2.39
C LEU A 188 18.67 3.47 3.56
N VAL A 189 18.05 2.75 4.50
CA VAL A 189 17.48 3.31 5.73
C VAL A 189 17.82 2.43 6.92
N SER A 190 17.71 2.94 8.14
CA SER A 190 17.72 2.05 9.31
C SER A 190 16.40 1.30 9.40
N LYS A 191 16.39 0.13 10.04
CA LYS A 191 15.16 -0.62 10.29
C LYS A 191 14.13 0.23 11.05
N LEU A 192 14.58 1.00 12.05
CA LEU A 192 13.73 1.91 12.81
C LEU A 192 13.10 2.99 11.90
N ALA A 193 13.89 3.66 11.07
CA ALA A 193 13.39 4.69 10.17
C ALA A 193 12.44 4.10 9.11
N ASN A 194 12.68 2.87 8.64
CA ASN A 194 11.78 2.17 7.73
C ASN A 194 10.41 1.90 8.40
N ASP A 195 10.41 1.42 9.63
CA ASP A 195 9.18 1.14 10.38
C ASP A 195 8.35 2.41 10.60
N GLU A 196 8.99 3.51 11.00
CA GLU A 196 8.31 4.81 11.16
C GLU A 196 7.84 5.39 9.82
N LYS A 197 8.67 5.30 8.76
CA LYS A 197 8.26 5.69 7.41
C LYS A 197 7.00 4.95 6.97
N ASN A 198 6.88 3.65 7.24
CA ASN A 198 5.69 2.88 6.88
C ASN A 198 4.44 3.37 7.60
N LYS A 199 4.51 3.68 8.90
CA LYS A 199 3.39 4.25 9.66
C LYS A 199 2.91 5.58 9.06
N ILE A 200 3.85 6.49 8.80
CA ILE A 200 3.57 7.82 8.25
C ILE A 200 3.08 7.73 6.79
N CYS A 201 3.67 6.84 5.98
CA CYS A 201 3.24 6.63 4.61
C CYS A 201 1.84 6.00 4.54
N ASN A 202 1.42 5.18 5.49
CA ASN A 202 0.11 4.54 5.47
C ASN A 202 -1.05 5.53 5.65
N ILE A 203 -0.87 6.58 6.45
CA ILE A 203 -1.89 7.63 6.64
C ILE A 203 -1.88 8.70 5.54
N CYS A 204 -0.90 8.64 4.63
CA CYS A 204 -0.74 9.61 3.56
C CYS A 204 -1.69 9.29 2.38
N ASN A 205 -2.50 10.26 1.96
CA ASN A 205 -3.41 10.12 0.81
C ASN A 205 -2.72 10.07 -0.57
N GLY A 206 -1.38 9.98 -0.61
CA GLY A 206 -0.62 9.64 -1.81
C GLY A 206 -0.51 10.76 -2.85
N LYS A 207 -0.75 12.03 -2.48
CA LYS A 207 -0.86 13.11 -3.46
C LYS A 207 0.47 13.62 -4.03
N LYS A 208 1.60 13.51 -3.31
CA LYS A 208 2.91 14.07 -3.74
C LYS A 208 4.14 13.36 -3.13
N CYS A 209 4.32 12.06 -3.38
CA CYS A 209 5.49 11.33 -2.83
C CYS A 209 6.81 11.89 -3.36
N GLU A 210 6.82 12.35 -4.60
CA GLU A 210 7.93 13.02 -5.29
C GLU A 210 8.32 14.37 -4.69
N GLN A 211 7.53 14.91 -3.76
CA GLN A 211 7.82 16.12 -2.99
C GLN A 211 7.97 15.86 -1.48
N CYS A 212 8.11 14.58 -1.09
CA CYS A 212 8.20 14.19 0.31
C CYS A 212 9.65 13.94 0.73
N ALA A 213 10.05 14.50 1.87
CA ALA A 213 11.36 14.29 2.45
C ALA A 213 11.63 12.81 2.79
N LEU A 214 10.61 11.98 3.07
CA LEU A 214 10.79 10.53 3.28
C LEU A 214 11.15 9.75 2.00
N ALA A 215 10.94 10.33 0.82
CA ALA A 215 11.28 9.74 -0.47
C ALA A 215 12.53 10.37 -1.09
N TYR A 216 12.66 11.69 -0.98
CA TYR A 216 13.76 12.48 -1.56
C TYR A 216 14.29 13.51 -0.55
N PRO A 217 14.92 13.04 0.55
CA PRO A 217 15.45 13.90 1.61
C PRO A 217 16.60 14.81 1.14
N GLU A 218 17.18 14.51 -0.03
CA GLU A 218 18.16 15.37 -0.70
C GLU A 218 17.54 16.55 -1.47
N LYS A 219 16.22 16.55 -1.69
CA LYS A 219 15.50 17.59 -2.46
C LYS A 219 14.46 18.34 -1.65
N TYR A 220 13.88 17.70 -0.63
CA TYR A 220 12.76 18.26 0.14
C TYR A 220 13.00 18.13 1.63
N ASN A 221 12.57 19.16 2.37
CA ASN A 221 12.68 19.20 3.82
C ASN A 221 11.37 18.77 4.53
N THR A 222 10.23 18.81 3.85
CA THR A 222 8.93 18.57 4.50
C THR A 222 8.46 17.12 4.36
N ILE A 223 8.06 16.49 5.47
CA ILE A 223 7.37 15.20 5.52
C ILE A 223 5.88 15.45 5.26
N GLN A 224 5.42 15.11 4.05
CA GLN A 224 4.09 15.50 3.54
C GLN A 224 2.89 15.17 4.46
N PRO A 225 2.85 14.03 5.17
CA PRO A 225 1.65 13.70 5.96
C PRO A 225 1.46 14.52 7.22
N ASN A 226 2.52 15.09 7.80
CA ASN A 226 2.48 15.78 9.09
C ASN A 226 3.19 17.14 9.10
N ASN A 227 3.71 17.60 7.96
CA ASN A 227 4.46 18.85 7.79
C ASN A 227 5.75 18.98 8.63
N GLN A 228 6.22 17.90 9.24
CA GLN A 228 7.47 17.89 10.00
C GLN A 228 8.67 18.19 9.09
N LYS A 229 9.68 18.89 9.60
CA LYS A 229 10.95 19.11 8.90
C LYS A 229 11.88 17.93 9.14
N ILE A 230 12.48 17.41 8.07
CA ILE A 230 13.42 16.29 8.18
C ILE A 230 14.73 16.72 8.84
N ASP A 231 15.05 18.01 8.79
CA ASP A 231 16.21 18.57 9.49
C ASP A 231 16.11 18.45 11.02
N ASP A 232 14.91 18.31 11.58
CA ASP A 232 14.70 18.11 13.01
C ASP A 232 15.22 16.73 13.49
N ILE A 233 15.35 15.77 12.56
CA ILE A 233 15.75 14.38 12.85
C ILE A 233 17.04 13.97 12.16
N ARG A 234 17.60 14.82 11.29
CA ARG A 234 18.84 14.55 10.59
C ARG A 234 20.04 14.90 11.44
N VAL A 235 20.99 13.98 11.47
CA VAL A 235 22.33 14.28 11.96
C VAL A 235 22.96 15.30 11.00
N LYS A 236 23.25 16.50 11.51
CA LYS A 236 24.05 17.49 10.79
C LYS A 236 25.50 17.00 10.79
N ASN A 237 26.08 16.84 9.60
CA ASN A 237 27.51 16.61 9.46
C ASN A 237 28.26 17.93 9.55
#